data_AF-A0A915UWV2-F1
#
_entry.id   AF-A0A915UWV2-F1
#
_cell.length_a   1.000
_cell.length_b   1.000
_cell.length_c   1.000
_cell.angle_alpha   90.00
_cell.angle_beta   90.00
_cell.angle_gamma   90.00
#
_symmetry.space_group_name_H-M   'P 1'
#
loop_
_entity.id
_entity.type
_entity.pdbx_description
1 polymer ?
#
loop_
_entity_poly.entity_id
_entity_poly.type
_entity_poly.pdbx_seq_one_letter_code
_entity_poly.pdbx_strand_id
1 'polypeptide(L)'
;MAAEIEATGGKVNLSTPVQEVIIEKTPQGERAIGLRVNDQFLACDAVVVTSQVPIFLRLIPAANKSYRDFLGRTEYLGIVCPLMVLDKPLTGYWTLNITDDRAPFTGII
;
A
#
# COMPACT_ATOMS: atom_id res chain seq x y z
N MET A 1 -9.05 3.35 -16.69
CA MET A 1 -8.66 2.27 -15.74
C MET A 1 -9.84 1.61 -15.01
N ALA A 2 -10.51 2.23 -14.03
CA ALA A 2 -11.57 1.53 -13.26
C ALA A 2 -12.70 1.00 -14.16
N ALA A 3 -13.21 1.84 -15.08
CA ALA A 3 -14.22 1.45 -16.05
C ALA A 3 -13.75 0.32 -16.99
N GLU A 4 -12.46 0.25 -17.32
CA GLU A 4 -11.91 -0.85 -18.16
C GLU A 4 -11.86 -2.18 -17.40
N ILE A 5 -11.51 -2.14 -16.12
CA ILE A 5 -11.56 -3.31 -15.23
C ILE A 5 -12.99 -3.85 -15.17
N GLU A 6 -13.98 -2.98 -14.98
CA GLU A 6 -15.38 -3.37 -14.92
C GLU A 6 -15.91 -3.88 -16.27
N ALA A 7 -15.53 -3.22 -17.39
CA ALA A 7 -15.91 -3.65 -18.74
C ALA A 7 -15.37 -5.04 -19.11
N THR A 8 -14.29 -5.47 -18.46
CA THR A 8 -13.69 -6.81 -18.64
C THR A 8 -14.17 -7.84 -17.62
N GLY A 9 -15.18 -7.50 -16.80
CA GLY A 9 -15.79 -8.39 -15.81
C GLY A 9 -15.12 -8.37 -14.44
N GLY A 10 -14.12 -7.51 -14.24
CA GLY A 10 -13.54 -7.23 -12.93
C GLY A 10 -14.53 -6.49 -12.02
N LYS A 11 -14.25 -6.52 -10.71
CA LYS A 11 -15.07 -5.83 -9.70
C LYS A 11 -14.20 -4.86 -8.90
N VAL A 12 -14.65 -3.63 -8.76
CA VAL A 12 -14.00 -2.62 -7.92
C VAL A 12 -14.89 -2.35 -6.71
N ASN A 13 -14.45 -2.78 -5.53
CA ASN A 13 -15.19 -2.58 -4.29
C ASN A 13 -14.60 -1.41 -3.51
N LEU A 14 -15.27 -0.26 -3.53
CA LEU A 14 -14.89 0.92 -2.73
C LEU A 14 -15.38 0.77 -1.28
N SER A 15 -14.82 1.58 -0.38
CA SER A 15 -15.19 1.57 1.06
C SER A 15 -15.13 0.18 1.70
N THR A 16 -14.25 -0.67 1.17
CA THR A 16 -14.15 -2.10 1.51
C THR A 16 -12.73 -2.39 1.99
N PRO A 17 -12.35 -1.91 3.19
CA PRO A 17 -11.00 -2.12 3.71
C PRO A 17 -10.77 -3.61 3.99
N VAL A 18 -9.68 -4.15 3.44
CA VAL A 18 -9.21 -5.49 3.80
C VAL A 18 -8.64 -5.46 5.21
N GLN A 19 -9.14 -6.34 6.08
CA GLN A 19 -8.70 -6.43 7.47
C GLN A 19 -7.56 -7.45 7.63
N GLU A 20 -7.55 -8.50 6.81
CA GLU A 20 -6.56 -9.57 6.88
C GLU A 20 -6.48 -10.36 5.56
N VAL A 21 -5.30 -10.87 5.22
CA VAL A 21 -5.13 -11.94 4.25
C VAL A 21 -5.13 -13.26 5.04
N ILE A 22 -6.11 -14.11 4.77
CA ILE A 22 -6.26 -15.39 5.46
C ILE A 22 -5.26 -16.39 4.89
N ILE A 23 -4.40 -16.91 5.76
CA ILE A 23 -3.32 -17.84 5.41
C ILE A 23 -3.54 -19.15 6.14
N GLU A 24 -3.51 -20.25 5.39
CA GLU A 24 -3.58 -21.61 5.91
C GLU A 24 -2.19 -22.28 5.86
N LYS A 25 -1.91 -23.11 6.86
CA LYS A 25 -0.73 -23.98 6.88
C LYS A 25 -1.04 -25.28 6.17
N THR A 26 -0.23 -25.62 5.19
CA THR A 26 -0.31 -26.86 4.43
C THR A 26 0.94 -27.71 4.69
N PRO A 27 0.94 -29.01 4.37
CA PRO A 27 2.14 -29.83 4.44
C PRO A 27 3.31 -29.29 3.58
N GLN A 28 3.00 -28.46 2.57
CA GLN A 28 3.96 -27.86 1.65
C GLN A 28 4.39 -26.43 2.04
N GLY A 29 3.82 -25.84 3.10
CA GLY A 29 4.16 -24.49 3.57
C GLY A 29 2.95 -23.68 4.01
N GLU A 30 2.89 -22.41 3.60
CA GLU A 30 1.78 -21.50 3.88
C GLU A 30 1.13 -21.05 2.56
N ARG A 31 -0.19 -20.94 2.56
CA ARG A 31 -0.96 -20.51 1.39
C ARG A 31 -2.02 -19.48 1.77
N ALA A 32 -2.08 -18.37 1.04
CA ALA A 32 -3.21 -17.46 1.12
C ALA A 32 -4.45 -18.10 0.49
N ILE A 33 -5.57 -18.11 1.22
CA ILE A 33 -6.83 -18.74 0.80
C ILE A 33 -7.98 -17.74 0.64
N GLY A 34 -7.74 -16.48 0.94
CA GLY A 34 -8.74 -15.43 0.84
C GLY A 34 -8.44 -14.21 1.69
N LEU A 35 -9.46 -13.39 1.87
CA LEU A 35 -9.40 -12.12 2.60
C LEU A 35 -10.46 -12.09 3.70
N ARG A 36 -10.17 -11.38 4.78
CA ARG A 36 -11.18 -10.92 5.74
C ARG A 36 -11.56 -9.49 5.43
N VAL A 37 -12.84 -9.27 5.17
CA VAL A 37 -13.40 -7.99 4.74
C VAL A 37 -14.74 -7.83 5.44
N ASN A 38 -14.97 -6.72 6.13
CA ASN A 38 -16.19 -6.49 6.94
C ASN A 38 -16.51 -7.66 7.87
N ASP A 39 -15.48 -8.26 8.47
CA ASP A 39 -15.53 -9.45 9.33
C ASP A 39 -16.08 -10.71 8.66
N GLN A 40 -16.16 -10.72 7.32
CA GLN A 40 -16.55 -11.86 6.50
C GLN A 40 -15.35 -12.42 5.74
N PHE A 41 -15.38 -13.74 5.55
CA PHE A 41 -14.38 -14.43 4.75
C PHE A 41 -14.76 -14.38 3.26
N LEU A 42 -13.86 -13.84 2.45
CA LEU A 42 -13.94 -13.84 1.00
C LEU A 42 -12.89 -14.81 0.44
N ALA A 43 -13.32 -15.96 -0.06
CA ALA A 43 -12.45 -16.97 -0.63
C ALA A 43 -11.81 -16.49 -1.95
N CYS A 44 -10.51 -16.72 -2.12
CA CYS A 44 -9.78 -16.44 -3.35
C CYS A 44 -8.68 -17.49 -3.56
N ASP A 45 -8.44 -17.90 -4.80
CA ASP A 45 -7.37 -18.87 -5.11
C ASP A 45 -5.96 -18.28 -5.01
N ALA A 46 -5.87 -16.96 -5.24
CA ALA A 46 -4.66 -16.16 -5.20
C ALA A 46 -4.97 -14.74 -4.71
N VAL A 47 -3.99 -14.11 -4.08
CA VAL A 47 -4.08 -12.74 -3.57
C VAL A 47 -2.86 -11.96 -4.05
N VAL A 48 -3.10 -10.81 -4.69
CA VAL A 48 -2.06 -9.84 -5.05
C VAL A 48 -2.27 -8.60 -4.19
N VAL A 49 -1.25 -8.22 -3.42
CA VAL A 49 -1.30 -7.05 -2.54
C VAL A 49 -0.43 -5.95 -3.11
N THR A 50 -1.03 -4.79 -3.35
CA THR A 50 -0.36 -3.59 -3.91
C THR A 50 -0.15 -2.49 -2.86
N SER A 51 -0.51 -2.74 -1.60
CA SER A 51 -0.26 -1.80 -0.51
C SER A 51 1.22 -1.75 -0.12
N GLN A 52 1.61 -0.66 0.54
CA GLN A 52 2.95 -0.51 1.13
C GLN A 52 3.27 -1.65 2.11
N VAL A 53 4.54 -2.04 2.20
CA VAL A 53 5.00 -3.16 3.05
C VAL A 53 4.57 -3.02 4.52
N PRO A 54 4.64 -1.86 5.19
CA PRO A 54 4.16 -1.72 6.57
C PRO A 54 2.67 -2.02 6.74
N ILE A 55 1.86 -1.67 5.73
CA ILE A 55 0.42 -2.00 5.72
C ILE A 55 0.24 -3.51 5.49
N PHE A 56 0.95 -4.07 4.51
CA PHE A 56 0.86 -5.51 4.24
C PHE A 56 1.24 -6.35 5.45
N LEU A 57 2.31 -6.01 6.18
CA LEU A 57 2.72 -6.69 7.41
C LEU A 57 1.63 -6.75 8.50
N ARG A 58 0.74 -5.74 8.54
CA ARG A 58 -0.42 -5.72 9.45
C ARG A 58 -1.56 -6.62 8.96
N LEU A 59 -1.65 -6.85 7.66
CA LEU A 59 -2.66 -7.71 7.03
C LEU A 59 -2.32 -9.21 7.10
N ILE A 60 -1.08 -9.59 7.42
CA ILE A 60 -0.63 -11.00 7.47
C ILE A 60 -0.15 -11.44 8.87
N PRO A 61 -0.91 -11.20 9.95
CA PRO A 61 -0.46 -11.55 11.31
C PRO A 61 -0.20 -13.05 11.49
N ALA A 62 -0.89 -13.91 10.72
CA ALA A 62 -0.74 -15.35 10.77
C ALA A 62 0.43 -15.91 9.92
N ALA A 63 1.05 -15.09 9.06
CA ALA A 63 2.18 -15.53 8.23
C ALA A 63 3.40 -15.89 9.07
N ASN A 64 4.26 -16.75 8.51
CA ASN A 64 5.51 -17.18 9.11
C ASN A 64 6.35 -15.97 9.54
N LYS A 65 6.85 -16.02 10.77
CA LYS A 65 7.70 -15.00 11.35
C LYS A 65 8.92 -14.69 10.46
N SER A 66 9.57 -15.68 9.86
CA SER A 66 10.74 -15.44 9.01
C SER A 66 10.42 -14.60 7.77
N TYR A 67 9.23 -14.79 7.19
CA TYR A 67 8.75 -14.01 6.05
C TYR A 67 8.40 -12.58 6.47
N ARG A 68 7.70 -12.42 7.60
CA ARG A 68 7.39 -11.10 8.17
C ARG A 68 8.67 -10.33 8.54
N ASP A 69 9.64 -11.00 9.15
CA ASP A 69 10.95 -10.44 9.49
C ASP A 69 11.70 -10.02 8.22
N PHE A 70 11.66 -10.81 7.15
CA PHE A 70 12.27 -10.48 5.86
C PHE A 70 11.66 -9.22 5.25
N LEU A 71 10.33 -9.12 5.18
CA LEU A 71 9.63 -7.95 4.68
C LEU A 71 9.92 -6.69 5.52
N GLY A 72 10.04 -6.85 6.84
CA GLY A 72 10.30 -5.77 7.77
C GLY A 72 11.74 -5.22 7.78
N ARG A 73 12.67 -5.78 6.99
CA ARG A 73 14.07 -5.32 6.97
C ARG A 73 14.26 -3.95 6.34
N THR A 74 13.36 -3.56 5.45
CA THR A 74 13.47 -2.30 4.73
C THR A 74 12.62 -1.24 5.40
N GLU A 75 13.25 -0.13 5.77
CA GLU A 75 12.53 1.05 6.25
C GLU A 75 11.72 1.66 5.09
N TYR A 76 10.41 1.84 5.33
CA TYR A 76 9.54 2.47 4.35
C TYR A 76 9.62 3.99 4.49
N LEU A 77 10.08 4.66 3.43
CA LEU A 77 10.10 6.12 3.37
C LEU A 77 8.73 6.65 2.93
N GLY A 78 7.94 7.13 3.88
CA GLY A 78 6.72 7.89 3.59
C GLY A 78 7.05 9.30 3.09
N ILE A 79 6.17 9.87 2.26
CA ILE A 79 6.29 11.25 1.76
C ILE A 79 5.10 12.06 2.29
N VAL A 80 5.40 13.23 2.85
CA VAL A 80 4.39 14.23 3.21
C VAL A 80 4.51 15.39 2.24
N CYS A 81 3.43 15.69 1.52
CA CYS A 81 3.37 16.77 0.54
C CYS A 81 2.45 17.89 1.05
N PRO A 82 3.00 18.97 1.65
CA PRO A 82 2.19 20.13 1.99
C PRO A 82 1.73 20.83 0.71
N LEU A 83 0.45 21.17 0.64
CA LEU A 83 -0.13 21.95 -0.45
C LEU A 83 -0.26 23.41 -0.03
N MET A 84 0.28 24.32 -0.83
CA MET A 84 0.22 25.76 -0.58
C MET A 84 -0.51 26.48 -1.71
N VAL A 85 -1.44 27.36 -1.35
CA VAL A 85 -2.10 28.27 -2.29
C VAL A 85 -1.44 29.64 -2.16
N LEU A 86 -0.96 30.19 -3.27
CA LEU A 86 -0.22 31.44 -3.31
C LEU A 86 -0.96 32.46 -4.20
N ASP A 87 -0.84 33.75 -3.88
CA ASP A 87 -1.36 34.86 -4.68
C ASP A 87 -0.44 35.25 -5.85
N LYS A 88 0.77 34.69 -5.89
CA LYS A 88 1.79 34.88 -6.93
C LYS A 88 2.65 33.61 -7.08
N PRO A 89 3.32 33.42 -8.24
CA PRO A 89 4.24 32.30 -8.44
C PRO A 89 5.36 32.31 -7.41
N LEU A 90 5.67 31.14 -6.83
CA LEU A 90 6.80 31.00 -5.90
C LEU A 90 8.14 31.15 -6.62
N THR A 91 8.26 30.47 -7.77
CA THR A 91 9.41 30.53 -8.67
C THR A 91 8.94 30.39 -10.12
N GLY A 92 9.83 30.61 -11.09
CA GLY A 92 9.58 30.32 -12.51
C GLY A 92 9.92 28.89 -12.94
N TYR A 93 10.30 28.01 -12.01
CA TYR A 93 10.69 26.63 -12.30
C TYR A 93 9.54 25.67 -12.04
N TRP A 94 9.43 24.63 -12.87
CA TRP A 94 8.44 23.56 -12.70
C TRP A 94 8.76 22.66 -11.51
N THR A 95 10.04 22.33 -11.31
CA THR A 95 10.50 21.61 -10.12
C THR A 95 11.71 22.31 -9.53
N LEU A 96 11.76 22.34 -8.20
CA LEU A 96 12.89 22.87 -7.45
C LEU A 96 13.36 21.81 -6.45
N ASN A 97 14.58 21.32 -6.64
CA ASN A 97 15.23 20.45 -5.66
C ASN A 97 15.92 21.30 -4.60
N ILE A 98 15.81 20.89 -3.34
CA ILE A 98 16.40 21.60 -2.21
C ILE A 98 17.45 20.69 -1.56
N THR A 99 18.69 21.16 -1.51
CA THR A 99 19.81 20.47 -0.87
C THR A 99 20.19 21.08 0.49
N ASP A 100 19.48 22.14 0.89
CA ASP A 100 19.65 22.83 2.17
C ASP A 100 18.96 22.03 3.28
N ASP A 101 19.74 21.54 4.24
CA ASP A 101 19.29 20.69 5.35
C ASP A 101 18.40 21.43 6.38
N ARG A 102 18.32 22.76 6.29
CA ARG A 102 17.40 23.57 7.10
C ARG A 102 15.96 23.49 6.59
N ALA A 103 15.76 23.10 5.33
CA ALA A 103 14.42 22.92 4.77
C ALA A 103 13.83 21.57 5.22
N PRO A 104 12.57 21.51 5.69
CA PRO A 104 11.97 20.27 6.16
C PRO A 104 11.46 19.36 5.03
N PHE A 105 11.77 19.67 3.77
CA PHE A 105 11.35 18.93 2.58
C PHE A 105 12.42 19.04 1.49
N THR A 106 12.42 18.08 0.57
CA THR A 106 13.48 17.91 -0.44
C THR A 106 13.20 18.62 -1.76
N GLY A 107 11.98 19.12 -1.96
CA GLY A 107 11.67 19.85 -3.18
C GLY A 107 10.28 20.48 -3.20
N ILE A 108 10.05 21.22 -4.28
CA ILE A 108 8.81 21.90 -4.63
C ILE A 108 8.44 21.50 -6.05
N ILE A 109 7.16 21.18 -6.25
CA ILE A 109 6.56 20.75 -7.51
C ILE A 109 5.28 21.55 -7.70
#